data_AF-A0A7Y6ZKA2-F1
#
_entry.id   AF-A0A7Y6ZKA2-F1
#
_cell.length_a   1.000
_cell.length_b   1.000
_cell.length_c   1.000
_cell.angle_alpha   90.00
_cell.angle_beta   90.00
_cell.angle_gamma   90.00
#
_symmetry.space_group_name_H-M   'P 1'
#
loop_
_entity.id
_entity.type
_entity.pdbx_description
1 polymer ?
#
loop_
_entity_poly.entity_id
_entity_poly.type
_entity_poly.pdbx_seq_one_letter_code
_entity_poly.pdbx_strand_id
1 'polypeptide(L)'
;MSRSLLSVLLFIGLIFLSWNFYAQTKGIKLSELQPFAQLFESEEKEEIEPIAEPQKEVETQENFRIEEVFACTITRDTNEGDADQDICEGNAIDDIIYSVDNGGILTVTSGPPWLNIIDDGTSTVRITGTPSGPGTYTYRIDASSGSCSGEFVEGTITVTAPPSAGTLDGIQDICEAGTTTFTSTVGGGVWSSDTPSV
;
A
#
# COMPACT_ATOMS: atom_id res chain seq x y z
N MET A 1 40.26 62.89 12.74
CA MET A 1 39.55 61.59 12.68
C MET A 1 40.29 60.63 13.61
N SER A 2 39.69 60.22 14.74
CA SER A 2 40.40 59.40 15.73
C SER A 2 40.73 58.03 15.12
N ARG A 3 41.90 57.46 15.44
CA ARG A 3 42.37 56.18 14.87
C ARG A 3 41.34 55.04 15.04
N SER A 4 40.47 55.14 16.05
CA SER A 4 39.33 54.23 16.28
C SER A 4 38.23 54.34 15.22
N LEU A 5 37.93 55.53 14.70
CA LEU A 5 36.88 55.70 13.69
C LEU A 5 37.29 55.09 12.33
N LEU A 6 38.57 55.20 11.97
CA LEU A 6 39.11 54.62 10.72
C LEU A 6 39.11 53.08 10.76
N SER A 7 39.43 52.47 11.91
CA SER A 7 39.33 51.02 12.10
C SER A 7 37.89 50.51 12.04
N VAL A 8 36.91 51.26 12.59
CA VAL A 8 35.49 50.88 12.52
C VAL A 8 34.97 50.94 11.09
N LEU A 9 35.32 51.98 10.32
CA LEU A 9 34.92 52.09 8.91
C LEU A 9 35.55 51.00 8.03
N LEU A 10 36.80 50.61 8.29
CA LEU A 10 37.44 49.48 7.62
C LEU A 10 36.76 48.14 7.95
N PHE A 11 36.39 47.92 9.22
CA PHE A 11 35.67 46.70 9.63
C PHE A 11 34.30 46.59 8.97
N ILE A 12 33.54 47.69 8.92
CA ILE A 12 32.23 47.74 8.26
C ILE A 12 32.40 47.46 6.76
N GLY A 13 33.39 48.08 6.10
CA GLY A 13 33.68 47.82 4.68
C GLY A 13 34.01 46.35 4.39
N LEU A 14 34.79 45.68 5.25
CA LEU A 14 35.12 44.26 5.09
C LEU A 14 33.90 43.35 5.28
N ILE A 15 32.98 43.69 6.18
CA ILE A 15 31.72 42.96 6.36
C ILE A 15 30.87 43.08 5.09
N PHE A 16 30.77 44.27 4.49
CA PHE A 16 30.04 44.45 3.22
C PHE A 16 30.68 43.71 2.05
N LEU A 17 32.02 43.69 1.93
CA LEU A 17 32.70 42.90 0.90
C LEU A 17 32.48 41.39 1.09
N SER A 18 32.55 40.91 2.33
CA SER A 18 32.31 39.51 2.66
C SER A 18 30.88 39.09 2.33
N TRP A 19 29.89 39.92 2.67
CA TRP A 19 28.49 39.64 2.39
C TRP A 19 28.17 39.69 0.88
N ASN A 20 28.77 40.63 0.14
CA ASN A 20 28.63 40.70 -1.32
C ASN A 20 29.24 39.48 -2.01
N PHE A 21 30.41 39.01 -1.56
CA PHE A 21 31.04 37.80 -2.07
C PHE A 21 30.22 36.55 -1.73
N TYR A 22 29.67 36.46 -0.51
CA TYR A 22 28.76 35.40 -0.10
C TYR A 22 27.49 35.35 -0.97
N ALA A 23 26.86 36.51 -1.20
CA ALA A 23 25.65 36.61 -2.03
C ALA A 23 25.91 36.18 -3.49
N GLN A 24 27.08 36.52 -4.05
CA GLN A 24 27.48 36.10 -5.40
C GLN A 24 27.66 34.56 -5.50
N THR A 25 28.22 33.91 -4.49
CA THR A 25 28.43 32.44 -4.51
C THR A 25 27.13 31.62 -4.46
N LYS A 26 26.04 32.20 -3.94
CA LYS A 26 24.74 31.53 -3.80
C LYS A 26 23.74 31.86 -4.91
N GLY A 27 24.14 32.59 -5.94
CA GLY A 27 23.28 32.89 -7.09
C GLY A 27 22.07 33.78 -6.75
N ILE A 28 22.10 34.50 -5.62
CA ILE A 28 21.01 35.41 -5.23
C ILE A 28 21.10 36.65 -6.13
N LYS A 29 20.11 36.82 -7.01
CA LYS A 29 20.03 38.03 -7.85
C LYS A 29 19.57 39.21 -7.01
N LEU A 30 20.46 40.20 -6.87
CA LEU A 30 20.23 41.46 -6.14
C LEU A 30 19.03 42.28 -6.68
N SER A 31 18.55 41.97 -7.89
CA SER A 31 17.37 42.57 -8.51
C SER A 31 16.04 42.05 -7.97
N GLU A 32 16.02 40.97 -7.19
CA GLU A 32 14.79 40.33 -6.67
C GLU A 32 14.66 40.40 -5.15
N LEU A 33 15.54 41.14 -4.47
CA LEU A 33 15.35 41.43 -3.05
C LEU A 33 14.34 42.57 -2.92
N GLN A 34 13.11 42.24 -2.52
CA GLN A 34 12.14 43.27 -2.10
C GLN A 34 12.72 44.09 -0.94
N PRO A 35 12.53 45.42 -0.94
CA PRO A 35 13.03 46.27 0.13
C PRO A 35 12.37 45.88 1.46
N PHE A 36 13.20 45.76 2.50
CA PHE A 36 12.82 45.44 3.88
C PHE A 36 11.78 46.41 4.49
N ALA A 37 11.46 47.50 3.79
CA ALA A 37 10.42 48.46 4.15
C ALA A 37 8.98 47.92 4.03
N GLN A 38 8.75 46.79 3.36
CA GLN A 38 7.40 46.20 3.25
C GLN A 38 7.04 45.22 4.38
N LEU A 39 7.92 45.02 5.36
CA LEU A 39 7.64 44.20 6.53
C LEU A 39 7.01 44.98 7.70
N PHE A 40 6.91 46.32 7.61
CA PHE A 40 6.43 47.17 8.70
C PHE A 40 5.69 48.40 8.16
N GLU A 41 4.52 48.23 7.54
CA GLU A 41 3.54 49.33 7.45
C GLU A 41 2.16 48.76 7.11
N SER A 42 1.33 48.56 8.13
CA SER A 42 -0.14 48.70 8.06
C SER A 42 -0.72 48.49 9.46
N GLU A 43 -0.52 49.46 10.35
CA GLU A 43 -1.47 49.65 11.46
C GLU A 43 -2.48 50.69 10.99
N GLU A 44 -3.45 50.26 10.17
CA GLU A 44 -4.60 51.10 9.82
C GLU A 44 -5.70 50.90 10.85
N LYS A 45 -6.11 52.02 11.42
CA LYS A 45 -7.07 52.21 12.51
C LYS A 45 -8.48 51.85 12.05
N GLU A 46 -9.05 50.77 12.58
CA GLU A 46 -10.45 50.40 12.32
C GLU A 46 -11.39 50.92 13.43
N GLU A 47 -12.43 51.62 12.99
CA GLU A 47 -13.54 52.15 13.79
C GLU A 47 -14.48 51.02 14.23
N ILE A 48 -14.83 50.98 15.52
CA ILE A 48 -15.58 49.88 16.14
C ILE A 48 -17.06 49.99 15.76
N GLU A 49 -17.50 49.22 14.78
CA GLU A 49 -18.91 48.83 14.63
C GLU A 49 -19.22 47.56 15.45
N PRO A 50 -20.44 47.41 15.99
CA PRO A 50 -20.75 46.40 17.01
C PRO A 50 -20.72 44.97 16.45
N ILE A 51 -19.89 44.17 17.13
CA ILE A 51 -19.71 42.71 17.11
C ILE A 51 -20.87 41.94 16.44
N ALA A 52 -20.68 41.53 15.19
CA ALA A 52 -21.31 40.32 14.67
C ALA A 52 -20.40 39.13 15.04
N GLU A 53 -21.00 38.09 15.63
CA GLU A 53 -20.31 36.86 16.07
C GLU A 53 -19.34 36.32 15.01
N PRO A 54 -18.04 36.21 15.27
CA PRO A 54 -17.16 35.47 14.39
C PRO A 54 -17.48 33.99 14.56
N GLN A 55 -18.11 33.39 13.55
CA GLN A 55 -18.04 31.95 13.33
C GLN A 55 -16.56 31.61 13.22
N LYS A 56 -16.01 31.07 14.31
CA LYS A 56 -14.65 30.53 14.34
C LYS A 56 -14.69 29.25 13.50
N GLU A 57 -14.60 29.38 12.19
CA GLU A 57 -14.09 28.30 11.38
C GLU A 57 -12.60 28.19 11.73
N VAL A 58 -12.34 27.50 12.83
CA VAL A 58 -11.06 26.83 13.01
C VAL A 58 -11.05 25.85 11.86
N GLU A 59 -10.35 26.21 10.79
CA GLU A 59 -9.71 25.18 10.01
C GLU A 59 -8.90 24.41 11.05
N THR A 60 -9.43 23.26 11.46
CA THR A 60 -8.63 22.24 12.10
C THR A 60 -7.66 21.83 11.03
N GLN A 61 -6.59 22.61 10.89
CA GLN A 61 -5.34 22.09 10.41
C GLN A 61 -5.02 21.00 11.42
N GLU A 62 -5.45 19.78 11.08
CA GLU A 62 -5.14 18.55 11.78
C GLU A 62 -3.68 18.70 12.18
N ASN A 63 -3.43 18.79 13.49
CA ASN A 63 -2.09 18.80 14.00
C ASN A 63 -1.40 17.60 13.35
N PHE A 64 -0.51 17.83 12.37
CA PHE A 64 0.23 16.77 11.71
C PHE A 64 1.01 16.06 12.81
N ARG A 65 0.49 14.92 13.24
CA ARG A 65 1.02 14.17 14.38
C ARG A 65 2.42 13.77 13.96
N ILE A 66 3.43 14.23 14.70
CA ILE A 66 4.84 13.90 14.43
C ILE A 66 5.08 12.37 14.50
N GLU A 67 4.14 11.61 15.07
CA GLU A 67 4.09 10.14 15.04
C GLU A 67 3.84 9.55 13.63
N GLU A 68 3.15 10.25 12.71
CA GLU A 68 2.86 9.74 11.37
C GLU A 68 4.00 9.94 10.36
N VAL A 69 5.01 10.73 10.70
CA VAL A 69 6.14 11.06 9.80
C VAL A 69 7.21 9.98 9.80
N PHE A 70 7.12 9.04 10.74
CA PHE A 70 8.06 7.93 10.89
C PHE A 70 7.38 6.56 10.82
N ALA A 71 6.05 6.49 10.64
CA ALA A 71 5.36 5.23 10.43
C ALA A 71 5.99 4.50 9.24
N CYS A 72 6.26 3.21 9.39
CA CYS A 72 6.74 2.44 8.26
C CYS A 72 5.58 2.05 7.34
N THR A 73 5.88 1.72 6.11
CA THR A 73 4.91 1.35 5.09
C THR A 73 5.22 -0.05 4.58
N ILE A 74 4.20 -0.91 4.60
CA ILE A 74 4.25 -2.20 3.92
C ILE A 74 3.88 -1.98 2.45
N THR A 75 4.75 -2.39 1.53
CA THR A 75 4.55 -2.25 0.08
C THR A 75 4.55 -3.62 -0.58
N ARG A 76 3.51 -3.91 -1.37
CA ARG A 76 3.46 -5.10 -2.24
C ARG A 76 4.24 -4.86 -3.53
N ASP A 77 4.99 -5.86 -4.00
CA ASP A 77 5.52 -5.83 -5.36
C ASP A 77 4.37 -6.01 -6.37
N THR A 78 4.17 -5.02 -7.23
CA THR A 78 3.11 -5.05 -8.24
C THR A 78 3.49 -5.80 -9.52
N ASN A 79 4.74 -6.26 -9.64
CA ASN A 79 5.20 -7.08 -10.77
C ASN A 79 4.99 -8.57 -10.53
N GLU A 80 4.62 -8.96 -9.31
CA GLU A 80 4.40 -10.33 -8.87
C GLU A 80 2.90 -10.60 -8.72
N GLY A 81 2.53 -11.67 -7.99
CA GLY A 81 1.14 -12.06 -7.73
C GLY A 81 0.34 -11.00 -6.96
N ASP A 82 -0.96 -10.94 -7.23
CA ASP A 82 -1.88 -10.07 -6.50
C ASP A 82 -2.09 -10.57 -5.06
N ALA A 83 -2.44 -9.65 -4.16
CA ALA A 83 -2.82 -9.96 -2.79
C ALA A 83 -4.13 -10.75 -2.73
N ASP A 84 -5.03 -10.45 -3.67
CA ASP A 84 -6.28 -11.16 -3.85
C ASP A 84 -6.22 -12.02 -5.11
N GLN A 85 -6.41 -13.33 -4.98
CA GLN A 85 -6.30 -14.26 -6.09
C GLN A 85 -7.49 -15.22 -6.18
N ASP A 86 -7.97 -15.43 -7.40
CA ASP A 86 -8.95 -16.45 -7.73
C ASP A 86 -8.25 -17.58 -8.48
N ILE A 87 -8.09 -18.74 -7.83
CA ILE A 87 -7.38 -19.90 -8.37
C ILE A 87 -8.25 -21.16 -8.33
N CYS A 88 -7.90 -22.15 -9.15
CA CYS A 88 -8.52 -23.47 -9.08
C CYS A 88 -7.81 -24.34 -8.04
N GLU A 89 -8.55 -25.22 -7.36
CA GLU A 89 -7.98 -26.21 -6.43
C GLU A 89 -6.85 -27.01 -7.09
N GLY A 90 -5.74 -27.17 -6.36
CA GLY A 90 -4.54 -27.87 -6.84
C GLY A 90 -3.58 -27.03 -7.68
N ASN A 91 -3.94 -25.81 -8.09
CA ASN A 91 -3.02 -24.87 -8.72
C ASN A 91 -2.27 -24.06 -7.65
N ALA A 92 -0.98 -23.80 -7.87
CA ALA A 92 -0.24 -22.90 -7.02
C ALA A 92 -0.77 -21.46 -7.17
N ILE A 93 -0.67 -20.68 -6.09
CA ILE A 93 -0.87 -19.23 -6.16
C ILE A 93 0.25 -18.59 -6.97
N ASP A 94 -0.02 -17.44 -7.58
CA ASP A 94 1.05 -16.56 -8.03
C ASP A 94 1.75 -16.00 -6.79
N ASP A 95 3.08 -15.97 -6.81
CA ASP A 95 3.84 -15.61 -5.63
C ASP A 95 3.61 -14.16 -5.22
N ILE A 96 3.33 -13.92 -3.94
CA ILE A 96 3.03 -12.59 -3.43
C ILE A 96 4.24 -12.10 -2.64
N ILE A 97 4.80 -10.94 -3.00
CA ILE A 97 5.97 -10.38 -2.34
C ILE A 97 5.59 -9.06 -1.65
N TYR A 98 5.91 -8.96 -0.36
CA TYR A 98 5.80 -7.73 0.42
C TYR A 98 7.19 -7.31 0.91
N SER A 99 7.37 -5.99 1.00
CA SER A 99 8.53 -5.35 1.59
C SER A 99 8.08 -4.33 2.61
N VAL A 100 8.91 -4.08 3.62
CA VAL A 100 8.68 -3.02 4.60
C VAL A 100 9.88 -2.09 4.64
N ASP A 101 9.61 -0.79 4.74
CA ASP A 101 10.65 0.22 4.85
C ASP A 101 11.06 0.48 6.32
N ASN A 102 11.96 1.45 6.51
CA ASN A 102 12.34 1.99 7.82
C ASN A 102 12.78 0.95 8.87
N GLY A 103 13.37 -0.17 8.44
CA GLY A 103 13.85 -1.23 9.34
C GLY A 103 12.74 -2.07 9.97
N GLY A 104 11.55 -2.09 9.36
CA GLY A 104 10.47 -3.00 9.68
C GLY A 104 10.88 -4.47 9.57
N ILE A 105 10.33 -5.31 10.44
CA ILE A 105 10.36 -6.77 10.31
C ILE A 105 8.94 -7.21 9.98
N LEU A 106 8.76 -7.94 8.88
CA LEU A 106 7.48 -8.54 8.55
C LEU A 106 7.31 -9.86 9.28
N THR A 107 6.16 -10.04 9.91
CA THR A 107 5.78 -11.26 10.60
C THR A 107 4.42 -11.70 10.09
N VAL A 108 4.26 -12.98 9.78
CA VAL A 108 2.96 -13.49 9.36
C VAL A 108 2.21 -13.99 10.59
N THR A 109 1.11 -13.32 10.88
CA THR A 109 0.33 -13.54 12.12
C THR A 109 -0.76 -14.58 11.91
N SER A 110 -1.29 -14.70 10.69
CA SER A 110 -2.26 -15.73 10.35
C SER A 110 -2.24 -16.07 8.86
N GLY A 111 -2.60 -17.32 8.56
CA GLY A 111 -2.76 -17.83 7.21
C GLY A 111 -3.19 -19.29 7.23
N PRO A 112 -3.75 -19.81 6.13
CA PRO A 112 -4.04 -21.24 6.00
C PRO A 112 -2.76 -22.10 6.07
N PRO A 113 -2.87 -23.37 6.50
CA PRO A 113 -1.70 -24.26 6.72
C PRO A 113 -0.88 -24.57 5.46
N TRP A 114 -1.48 -24.39 4.28
CA TRP A 114 -0.85 -24.69 2.99
C TRP A 114 -0.04 -23.51 2.43
N LEU A 115 -0.13 -22.32 3.04
CA LEU A 115 0.74 -21.20 2.70
C LEU A 115 2.14 -21.43 3.25
N ASN A 116 3.12 -21.22 2.39
CA ASN A 116 4.53 -21.24 2.70
C ASN A 116 5.08 -19.82 2.62
N ILE A 117 5.61 -19.34 3.74
CA ILE A 117 6.10 -17.98 3.91
C ILE A 117 7.61 -18.04 4.04
N ILE A 118 8.28 -17.34 3.14
CA ILE A 118 9.74 -17.27 3.07
C ILE A 118 10.15 -15.85 3.44
N ASP A 119 10.78 -15.71 4.59
CA ASP A 119 11.45 -14.47 5.01
C ASP A 119 12.91 -14.51 4.53
N ASP A 120 13.31 -13.49 3.78
CA ASP A 120 14.67 -13.38 3.24
C ASP A 120 15.68 -12.76 4.23
N GLY A 121 15.20 -12.31 5.39
CA GLY A 121 16.00 -11.70 6.46
C GLY A 121 16.43 -10.26 6.19
N THR A 122 15.88 -9.61 5.15
CA THR A 122 16.27 -8.25 4.71
C THR A 122 15.11 -7.26 4.64
N SER A 123 13.98 -7.59 5.28
CA SER A 123 12.71 -6.84 5.27
C SER A 123 11.78 -7.16 4.10
N THR A 124 11.96 -8.30 3.42
CA THR A 124 10.97 -8.81 2.47
C THR A 124 10.46 -10.20 2.87
N VAL A 125 9.20 -10.45 2.52
CA VAL A 125 8.55 -11.74 2.70
C VAL A 125 7.91 -12.14 1.38
N ARG A 126 8.15 -13.40 1.00
CA ARG A 126 7.53 -14.06 -0.15
C ARG A 126 6.53 -15.11 0.33
N ILE A 127 5.31 -15.01 -0.15
CA ILE A 127 4.22 -15.94 0.12
C ILE A 127 4.02 -16.81 -1.11
N THR A 128 4.08 -18.12 -0.91
CA THR A 128 3.91 -19.16 -1.93
C THR A 128 2.98 -20.24 -1.39
N GLY A 129 2.47 -21.14 -2.23
CA GLY A 129 1.70 -22.27 -1.74
C GLY A 129 0.78 -22.89 -2.77
N THR A 130 0.15 -23.99 -2.38
CA THR A 130 -0.85 -24.68 -3.19
C THR A 130 -2.00 -25.11 -2.25
N PRO A 131 -3.22 -24.61 -2.45
CA PRO A 131 -4.34 -24.95 -1.59
C PRO A 131 -4.72 -26.42 -1.70
N SER A 132 -5.08 -27.01 -0.56
CA SER A 132 -5.47 -28.41 -0.45
C SER A 132 -6.98 -28.65 -0.60
N GLY A 133 -7.77 -27.61 -0.84
CA GLY A 133 -9.22 -27.71 -0.97
C GLY A 133 -9.87 -26.39 -1.41
N PRO A 134 -11.14 -26.43 -1.82
CA PRO A 134 -11.88 -25.23 -2.20
C PRO A 134 -12.32 -24.43 -0.98
N GLY A 135 -12.44 -23.12 -1.17
CA GLY A 135 -12.87 -22.20 -0.11
C GLY A 135 -12.23 -20.82 -0.24
N THR A 136 -12.58 -19.93 0.67
CA THR A 136 -11.97 -18.60 0.79
C THR A 136 -11.01 -18.61 1.96
N TYR A 137 -9.77 -18.22 1.71
CA TYR A 137 -8.70 -18.21 2.69
C TYR A 137 -8.13 -16.79 2.82
N THR A 138 -7.98 -16.33 4.05
CA THR A 138 -7.40 -15.02 4.35
C THR A 138 -6.03 -15.20 5.00
N TYR A 139 -5.11 -14.28 4.71
CA TYR A 139 -3.82 -14.20 5.39
C TYR A 139 -3.59 -12.77 5.89
N ARG A 140 -2.75 -12.64 6.91
CA ARG A 140 -2.39 -11.36 7.53
C ARG A 140 -0.90 -11.29 7.80
N ILE A 141 -0.29 -10.21 7.36
CA ILE A 141 1.12 -9.88 7.62
C ILE A 141 1.14 -8.61 8.48
N ASP A 142 1.81 -8.68 9.62
CA ASP A 142 2.03 -7.55 10.51
C ASP A 142 3.49 -7.12 10.41
N ALA A 143 3.74 -5.81 10.39
CA ALA A 143 5.08 -5.28 10.59
C ALA A 143 5.32 -5.06 12.09
N SER A 144 6.42 -5.59 12.61
CA SER A 144 6.77 -5.51 14.03
C SER A 144 8.23 -5.13 14.22
N SER A 145 8.54 -3.83 14.30
CA SER A 145 9.80 -3.28 14.83
C SER A 145 9.80 -1.76 14.74
N GLY A 146 10.56 -1.09 15.62
CA GLY A 146 10.78 0.36 15.53
C GLY A 146 9.47 1.16 15.50
N SER A 147 9.30 1.97 14.46
CA SER A 147 8.12 2.79 14.21
C SER A 147 7.00 2.07 13.44
N CYS A 148 7.15 0.78 13.14
CA CYS A 148 6.13 -0.05 12.47
C CYS A 148 5.02 -0.56 13.39
N SER A 149 4.88 -0.04 14.61
CA SER A 149 3.95 -0.62 15.58
C SER A 149 2.50 -0.45 15.12
N GLY A 150 1.89 -1.55 14.67
CA GLY A 150 0.46 -1.61 14.34
C GLY A 150 0.13 -1.58 12.85
N GLU A 151 1.13 -1.59 11.99
CA GLU A 151 0.95 -1.70 10.54
C GLU A 151 0.71 -3.16 10.13
N PHE A 152 -0.29 -3.38 9.29
CA PHE A 152 -0.62 -4.71 8.78
C PHE A 152 -1.24 -4.65 7.40
N VAL A 153 -1.10 -5.75 6.66
CA VAL A 153 -1.75 -5.98 5.38
C VAL A 153 -2.48 -7.33 5.42
N GLU A 154 -3.61 -7.38 4.71
CA GLU A 154 -4.43 -8.58 4.56
C GLU A 154 -4.65 -8.86 3.07
N GLY A 155 -4.87 -10.12 2.73
CA GLY A 155 -5.22 -10.56 1.38
C GLY A 155 -6.09 -11.80 1.41
N THR A 156 -6.79 -12.04 0.30
CA THR A 156 -7.82 -13.08 0.17
C THR A 156 -7.56 -13.98 -1.03
N ILE A 157 -7.46 -15.28 -0.77
CA ILE A 157 -7.28 -16.29 -1.82
C ILE A 157 -8.57 -17.11 -1.91
N THR A 158 -9.27 -17.00 -3.04
CA THR A 158 -10.46 -17.78 -3.34
C THR A 158 -10.07 -18.98 -4.20
N VAL A 159 -10.39 -20.17 -3.70
CA VAL A 159 -10.09 -21.44 -4.35
C VAL A 159 -11.38 -22.07 -4.83
N THR A 160 -11.49 -22.21 -6.15
CA THR A 160 -12.65 -22.82 -6.80
C THR A 160 -12.40 -24.31 -7.04
N ALA A 161 -13.35 -25.16 -6.65
CA ALA A 161 -13.30 -26.59 -6.91
C ALA A 161 -13.38 -26.87 -8.42
N PRO A 162 -12.70 -27.89 -8.95
CA PRO A 162 -12.90 -28.32 -10.31
C PRO A 162 -14.35 -28.82 -10.51
N PRO A 163 -14.90 -28.72 -11.74
CA PRO A 163 -16.20 -29.28 -12.03
C PRO A 163 -16.20 -30.80 -11.80
N SER A 164 -17.21 -31.31 -11.10
CA SER A 164 -17.40 -32.76 -10.94
C SER A 164 -17.95 -33.35 -12.23
N ALA A 165 -17.28 -34.39 -12.76
CA ALA A 165 -17.76 -35.14 -13.92
C ALA A 165 -19.01 -36.00 -13.60
N GLY A 166 -19.29 -36.22 -12.32
CA GLY A 166 -20.33 -37.14 -11.85
C GLY A 166 -20.03 -38.61 -12.14
N THR A 167 -20.99 -39.45 -11.76
CA THR A 167 -21.00 -40.89 -11.99
C THR A 167 -22.29 -41.25 -12.71
N LEU A 168 -22.18 -42.12 -13.71
CA LEU A 168 -23.33 -42.73 -14.37
C LEU A 168 -23.60 -44.09 -13.72
N ASP A 169 -24.81 -44.25 -13.19
CA ASP A 169 -25.26 -45.47 -12.54
C ASP A 169 -26.53 -46.00 -13.23
N GLY A 170 -26.64 -47.31 -13.36
CA GLY A 170 -27.77 -47.98 -14.00
C GLY A 170 -27.52 -49.47 -14.20
N ILE A 171 -28.54 -50.20 -14.65
CA ILE A 171 -28.41 -51.62 -15.00
C ILE A 171 -27.64 -51.71 -16.33
N GLN A 172 -26.51 -52.41 -16.31
CA GLN A 172 -25.63 -52.59 -17.48
C GLN A 172 -26.04 -53.78 -18.35
N ASP A 173 -26.69 -54.79 -17.77
CA ASP A 173 -27.19 -55.96 -18.49
C ASP A 173 -28.57 -55.66 -19.08
N ILE A 174 -28.62 -55.40 -20.39
CA ILE A 174 -29.84 -55.10 -21.13
C ILE A 174 -30.07 -56.22 -22.14
N CYS A 175 -31.23 -56.88 -22.08
CA CYS A 175 -31.64 -57.86 -23.08
C CYS A 175 -32.20 -57.16 -24.33
N GLU A 176 -32.29 -57.88 -25.46
CA GLU A 176 -32.95 -57.37 -26.67
C GLU A 176 -34.35 -56.82 -26.36
N ALA A 177 -34.66 -55.64 -26.90
CA ALA A 177 -35.87 -54.85 -26.62
C ALA A 177 -36.07 -54.39 -25.16
N GLY A 178 -35.08 -54.57 -24.29
CA GLY A 178 -35.08 -54.04 -22.93
C GLY A 178 -34.82 -52.54 -22.89
N THR A 179 -35.40 -51.86 -21.90
CA THR A 179 -35.09 -50.46 -21.58
C THR A 179 -34.47 -50.40 -20.19
N THR A 180 -33.39 -49.65 -20.03
CA THR A 180 -32.81 -49.32 -18.72
C THR A 180 -32.84 -47.81 -18.50
N THR A 181 -32.78 -47.39 -17.24
CA THR A 181 -32.62 -45.98 -16.88
C THR A 181 -31.23 -45.80 -16.29
N PHE A 182 -30.46 -44.89 -16.87
CA PHE A 182 -29.23 -44.38 -16.27
C PHE A 182 -29.52 -43.09 -15.54
N THR A 183 -28.91 -42.93 -14.38
CA THR A 183 -28.93 -41.70 -13.61
C THR A 183 -27.53 -41.14 -13.51
N SER A 184 -27.41 -39.82 -13.63
CA SER A 184 -26.17 -39.08 -13.37
C SER A 184 -26.23 -38.46 -11.97
N THR A 185 -25.11 -38.47 -11.25
CA THR A 185 -24.99 -37.74 -9.97
C THR A 185 -24.84 -36.23 -10.16
N VAL A 186 -24.57 -35.75 -11.38
CA VAL A 186 -24.51 -34.32 -11.73
C VAL A 186 -25.53 -33.98 -12.82
N GLY A 187 -26.15 -32.81 -12.71
CA GLY A 187 -27.05 -32.29 -13.73
C GLY A 187 -26.29 -31.65 -14.89
N GLY A 188 -26.84 -31.75 -16.11
CA GLY A 188 -26.22 -31.23 -17.33
C GLY A 188 -25.32 -32.24 -18.05
N GLY A 189 -24.44 -31.74 -18.93
CA GLY A 189 -23.53 -32.56 -19.75
C GLY A 189 -24.10 -32.98 -21.11
N VAL A 190 -23.26 -33.62 -21.93
CA VAL A 190 -23.64 -34.21 -23.22
C VAL A 190 -23.57 -35.72 -23.09
N TRP A 191 -24.68 -36.39 -23.40
CA TRP A 191 -24.73 -37.84 -23.46
C TRP A 191 -24.29 -38.29 -24.86
N SER A 192 -23.34 -39.22 -24.91
CA SER A 192 -22.92 -39.89 -26.14
C SER A 192 -23.07 -41.40 -25.98
N SER A 193 -23.49 -42.08 -27.03
CA SER A 193 -23.52 -43.54 -27.12
C SER A 193 -22.70 -43.98 -28.32
N ASP A 194 -21.83 -44.95 -28.13
CA ASP A 194 -21.05 -45.55 -29.22
C ASP A 194 -21.92 -46.46 -30.11
N THR A 195 -23.07 -46.92 -29.59
CA THR A 195 -24.00 -47.83 -30.27
C THR A 195 -25.46 -47.45 -29.99
N PRO A 196 -26.01 -46.38 -30.61
CA PRO A 196 -27.37 -45.90 -30.34
C PRO A 196 -28.50 -46.80 -30.89
N SER A 197 -28.17 -47.90 -31.56
CA SER A 197 -29.12 -48.89 -32.06
C SER A 197 -28.71 -50.29 -31.61
N VAL A 198 -29.57 -50.93 -30.83
CA VAL A 198 -29.56 -52.37 -30.51
C VAL A 198 -30.69 -53.07 -31.25
#